data_AF-A0A7W7A9F5-F1
#
_entry.id   AF-A0A7W7A9F5-F1
#
_cell.length_a   1.000
_cell.length_b   1.000
_cell.length_c   1.000
_cell.angle_alpha   90.00
_cell.angle_beta   90.00
_cell.angle_gamma   90.00
#
_symmetry.space_group_name_H-M   'P 1'
#
loop_
_entity.id
_entity.type
_entity.pdbx_description
1 polymer ?
#
loop_
_entity_poly.entity_id
_entity_poly.type
_entity_poly.pdbx_seq_one_letter_code
_entity_poly.pdbx_strand_id
1 'polypeptide(L)'
;MISHTLANAIGFCGTACIIFAYAYTTKLDRPNPFIQHGVNLLGAALLTVSLLVNMNPASFVLEFFWAAIAIWGLVKALRNRSNAK
;
A
#
# COMPACT_ATOMS: atom_id res chain seq x y z
N MET A 1 -14.78 -10.51 -16.53
CA MET A 1 -13.32 -10.43 -16.64
C MET A 1 -12.92 -8.96 -16.69
N ILE A 2 -11.96 -8.51 -15.89
CA ILE A 2 -11.44 -7.13 -15.96
C ILE A 2 -10.61 -7.02 -17.25
N SER A 3 -10.79 -5.94 -18.02
CA SER A 3 -9.98 -5.72 -19.22
C SER A 3 -8.54 -5.32 -18.85
N HIS A 4 -7.56 -5.66 -19.69
CA HIS A 4 -6.15 -5.27 -19.47
C HIS A 4 -5.99 -3.75 -19.26
N THR A 5 -6.75 -2.94 -20.01
CA THR A 5 -6.76 -1.47 -19.86
C THR A 5 -7.25 -1.03 -18.48
N LEU A 6 -8.36 -1.61 -17.99
CA LEU A 6 -8.88 -1.29 -16.66
C LEU A 6 -7.93 -1.77 -15.57
N ALA A 7 -7.33 -2.95 -15.72
CA ALA A 7 -6.31 -3.46 -14.80
C ALA A 7 -5.11 -2.51 -14.71
N ASN A 8 -4.61 -1.99 -15.85
CA ASN A 8 -3.52 -1.01 -15.86
C ASN A 8 -3.91 0.31 -15.16
N ALA A 9 -5.13 0.80 -15.37
CA ALA A 9 -5.62 2.01 -14.69
C ALA A 9 -5.66 1.81 -13.16
N ILE A 10 -6.17 0.66 -12.69
CA ILE A 10 -6.15 0.26 -11.28
C ILE A 10 -4.70 0.19 -10.76
N GLY A 11 -3.79 -0.40 -11.54
CA GLY A 11 -2.37 -0.47 -11.22
C GLY A 11 -1.74 0.92 -11.06
N PHE A 12 -2.03 1.86 -11.96
CA PHE A 12 -1.53 3.24 -11.84
C PHE A 12 -2.09 3.97 -10.61
N CYS A 13 -3.36 3.75 -10.26
CA CYS A 13 -3.91 4.26 -9.00
C CYS A 13 -3.16 3.67 -7.79
N GLY A 14 -2.87 2.36 -7.81
CA GLY A 14 -2.07 1.70 -6.77
C GLY A 14 -0.66 2.26 -6.66
N THR A 15 0.03 2.45 -7.79
CA THR A 15 1.34 3.11 -7.85
C THR A 15 1.29 4.51 -7.25
N ALA A 16 0.29 5.32 -7.59
CA ALA A 16 0.13 6.66 -7.04
C ALA A 16 -0.03 6.64 -5.51
N CYS A 17 -0.78 5.66 -4.96
CA CYS A 17 -0.89 5.47 -3.51
C CYS A 17 0.45 5.12 -2.86
N ILE A 18 1.21 4.17 -3.40
CA ILE A 18 2.54 3.78 -2.84
C ILE A 18 3.51 4.97 -2.87
N ILE A 19 3.59 5.66 -4.01
CA ILE A 19 4.48 6.83 -4.16
C ILE A 19 4.05 7.97 -3.24
N PHE A 20 2.75 8.21 -3.08
CA PHE A 20 2.25 9.19 -2.12
C PHE A 20 2.64 8.83 -0.69
N ALA A 21 2.45 7.57 -0.27
CA ALA A 21 2.80 7.13 1.06
C ALA A 21 4.30 7.30 1.35
N TYR A 22 5.15 6.96 0.37
CA TYR A 22 6.60 7.18 0.46
C TYR A 22 6.92 8.67 0.57
N ALA A 23 6.44 9.50 -0.36
CA ALA A 23 6.67 10.95 -0.35
C ALA A 23 6.17 11.62 0.94
N TYR A 24 5.02 11.20 1.46
CA TYR A 24 4.45 11.67 2.73
C TYR A 24 5.41 11.42 3.90
N THR A 25 6.00 10.23 3.96
CA THR A 25 6.98 9.88 5.01
C THR A 25 8.32 10.55 4.83
N THR A 26 8.75 10.79 3.59
CA THR A 26 9.98 11.54 3.31
C THR A 26 9.84 13.02 3.68
N LYS A 27 8.64 13.59 3.54
CA LYS A 27 8.41 15.03 3.75
C LYS A 27 8.23 15.42 5.21
N LEU A 28 7.68 14.53 6.05
CA LEU A 28 7.32 14.84 7.43
C LEU A 28 8.28 14.19 8.43
N ASP A 29 8.68 14.95 9.46
CA ASP A 29 9.52 14.42 10.55
C ASP A 29 8.78 13.38 11.42
N ARG A 30 7.46 13.49 11.50
CA ARG A 30 6.58 12.62 12.30
C ARG A 30 5.30 12.27 11.54
N PRO A 31 5.38 11.42 10.50
CA PRO A 31 4.22 11.05 9.68
C PRO A 31 3.18 10.30 10.53
N ASN A 32 1.90 10.51 10.23
CA ASN A 32 0.83 9.74 10.85
C ASN A 32 0.88 8.28 10.33
N PRO A 33 1.09 7.27 11.19
CA PRO A 33 1.25 5.89 10.76
C PRO A 33 -0.01 5.32 10.10
N PHE A 34 -1.20 5.83 10.43
CA PHE A 34 -2.45 5.41 9.79
C PHE A 34 -2.54 5.89 8.34
N ILE A 35 -2.05 7.09 8.04
CA ILE A 35 -2.00 7.62 6.67
C ILE A 35 -0.92 6.88 5.89
N GLN A 36 0.30 6.80 6.43
CA GLN A 36 1.42 6.11 5.79
C GLN A 36 1.06 4.68 5.42
N HIS A 37 0.69 3.86 6.40
CA HIS A 37 0.50 2.44 6.17
C HIS A 37 -0.87 2.14 5.55
N GLY A 38 -1.91 2.93 5.85
CA GLY A 38 -3.22 2.77 5.24
C GLY A 38 -3.21 3.03 3.74
N VAL A 39 -2.59 4.13 3.31
CA VAL A 39 -2.48 4.44 1.88
C VAL A 39 -1.55 3.46 1.17
N ASN A 40 -0.44 3.03 1.81
CA ASN A 40 0.42 2.00 1.26
C ASN A 40 -0.30 0.66 1.08
N LEU A 41 -1.10 0.24 2.05
CA LEU A 41 -1.87 -1.00 1.97
C LEU A 41 -2.93 -0.94 0.86
N LEU A 42 -3.61 0.19 0.71
CA LEU A 42 -4.52 0.41 -0.41
C LEU A 42 -3.77 0.32 -1.76
N GLY A 43 -2.60 0.93 -1.85
CA GLY A 43 -1.74 0.87 -3.03
C GLY A 43 -1.36 -0.57 -3.41
N ALA A 44 -0.86 -1.34 -2.43
CA ALA A 44 -0.47 -2.74 -2.62
C ALA A 44 -1.67 -3.62 -3.03
N ALA A 45 -2.86 -3.37 -2.46
CA ALA A 45 -4.08 -4.09 -2.84
C ALA A 45 -4.49 -3.81 -4.30
N LEU A 46 -4.48 -2.55 -4.74
CA LEU A 46 -4.79 -2.17 -6.12
C LEU A 46 -3.76 -2.75 -7.11
N LEU A 47 -2.48 -2.67 -6.80
CA LEU A 47 -1.42 -3.28 -7.62
C LEU A 47 -1.57 -4.80 -7.70
N THR A 48 -1.90 -5.45 -6.58
CA THR A 48 -2.20 -6.89 -6.56
C THR A 48 -3.35 -7.24 -7.52
N VAL A 49 -4.45 -6.47 -7.52
CA VAL A 49 -5.56 -6.68 -8.46
C VAL A 49 -5.11 -6.53 -9.92
N SER A 50 -4.28 -5.53 -10.23
CA SER A 50 -3.71 -5.36 -11.58
C SER A 50 -2.83 -6.56 -11.98
N LEU A 51 -1.99 -7.04 -11.06
CA LEU A 51 -1.04 -8.14 -11.28
C LEU A 51 -1.73 -9.50 -11.42
N LEU A 52 -2.94 -9.69 -10.87
CA LEU A 52 -3.72 -10.89 -11.14
C LEU A 52 -4.20 -10.97 -12.60
N VAL A 53 -4.23 -9.85 -13.33
CA VAL A 53 -4.58 -9.78 -14.76
C VAL A 53 -3.32 -9.67 -15.64
N ASN A 54 -2.36 -8.83 -15.23
CA ASN A 54 -1.09 -8.57 -15.93
C ASN A 54 0.09 -9.10 -15.10
N MET A 55 0.21 -10.43 -15.00
CA MET A 55 1.11 -11.06 -14.04
C MET A 55 2.58 -10.68 -14.23
N ASN A 56 3.18 -10.21 -13.14
CA ASN A 56 4.62 -10.11 -12.95
C ASN A 56 4.95 -10.70 -11.57
N PRO A 57 5.59 -11.89 -11.50
CA PRO A 57 5.84 -12.56 -10.22
C PRO A 57 6.69 -11.74 -9.24
N ALA A 58 7.71 -11.03 -9.74
CA ALA A 58 8.58 -10.22 -8.90
C ALA A 58 7.82 -9.04 -8.27
N SER A 59 7.02 -8.33 -9.07
CA SER A 59 6.15 -7.26 -8.56
C SER A 59 5.08 -7.80 -7.62
N PHE A 60 4.50 -8.97 -7.89
CA PHE A 60 3.48 -9.56 -7.03
C PHE A 60 4.03 -9.90 -5.64
N VAL A 61 5.23 -10.48 -5.58
CA VAL A 61 5.93 -10.75 -4.31
C VAL A 61 6.31 -9.44 -3.60
N LEU A 62 6.71 -8.41 -4.33
CA LEU A 62 6.97 -7.08 -3.76
C LEU A 62 5.73 -6.51 -3.07
N GLU A 63 4.56 -6.59 -3.71
CA GLU A 63 3.31 -6.09 -3.11
C GLU A 63 2.87 -6.88 -1.88
N PHE A 64 3.13 -8.19 -1.85
CA PHE A 64 2.94 -8.99 -0.64
C PHE A 64 3.77 -8.45 0.53
N PHE A 65 5.04 -8.12 0.32
CA PHE A 65 5.87 -7.54 1.37
C PHE A 65 5.42 -6.14 1.78
N TRP A 66 5.05 -5.28 0.82
CA TRP A 66 4.49 -3.96 1.12
C TRP A 66 3.22 -4.05 1.98
N ALA A 67 2.32 -4.96 1.63
CA ALA A 67 1.10 -5.20 2.39
C ALA A 67 1.43 -5.71 3.80
N ALA A 68 2.34 -6.67 3.95
CA ALA A 68 2.74 -7.22 5.25
C ALA A 68 3.34 -6.14 6.18
N ILE A 69 4.24 -5.31 5.65
CA ILE A 69 4.85 -4.19 6.40
C ILE A 69 3.79 -3.17 6.80
N ALA A 70 2.88 -2.82 5.89
CA ALA A 70 1.80 -1.89 6.16
C ALA A 70 0.84 -2.40 7.24
N ILE A 71 0.42 -3.66 7.16
CA ILE A 71 -0.41 -4.31 8.19
C ILE A 71 0.29 -4.28 9.55
N TRP A 72 1.57 -4.65 9.60
CA TRP A 72 2.34 -4.61 10.84
C TRP A 72 2.42 -3.20 11.42
N GLY A 73 2.68 -2.18 10.59
CA GLY A 73 2.69 -0.77 10.99
C GLY A 73 1.35 -0.28 11.54
N LEU A 74 0.24 -0.65 10.90
CA LEU A 74 -1.12 -0.34 11.38
C LEU A 74 -1.42 -1.02 12.72
N VAL A 75 -1.10 -2.31 12.86
CA VAL A 75 -1.30 -3.05 14.12
C VAL A 75 -0.49 -2.42 15.25
N LYS A 76 0.77 -2.03 14.99
CA LYS A 76 1.62 -1.32 15.96
C LYS A 76 1.00 0.02 16.37
N ALA A 77 0.50 0.81 15.42
CA ALA A 77 -0.15 2.09 15.69
C ALA A 77 -1.43 1.94 16.54
N LEU A 78 -2.25 0.93 16.25
CA LEU A 78 -3.45 0.61 17.03
C LEU A 78 -3.11 0.23 18.48
N ARG A 79 -2.10 -0.64 18.68
CA ARG A 79 -1.65 -1.06 20.02
C ARG A 79 -1.13 0.13 20.84
N ASN A 80 -0.33 1.01 20.23
CA ASN A 80 0.18 2.20 20.91
C ASN A 80 -0.92 3.19 21.31
N ARG A 81 -1.96 3.36 20.47
CA ARG A 81 -3.11 4.20 20.79
C ARG A 81 -3.93 3.63 21.96
N SER A 82 -3.99 2.32 22.09
CA SER A 82 -4.68 1.65 23.20
C SER A 82 -3.97 1.84 24.54
N ASN A 83 -2.63 1.91 24.54
CA ASN A 83 -1.83 2.08 25.76
C ASN A 83 -1.70 3.54 26.23
N ALA A 84 -2.08 4.49 25.37
CA ALA A 84 -2.09 5.92 25.68
C ALA A 84 -3.46 6.41 26.22
N LYS A 85 -4.43 5.51 26.35
CA LYS A 85 -5.68 5.70 27.08
C LYS A 85 -5.54 5.07 28.46
#